data_AF-A0A7X3WVD0-F1
#
_entry.id   AF-A0A7X3WVD0-F1
#
_cell.length_a   1.000
_cell.length_b   1.000
_cell.length_c   1.000
_cell.angle_alpha   90.00
_cell.angle_beta   90.00
_cell.angle_gamma   90.00
#
_symmetry.space_group_name_H-M   'P 1'
#
loop_
_entity.id
_entity.type
_entity.pdbx_description
1 polymer ?
#
loop_
_entity_poly.entity_id
_entity_poly.type
_entity_poly.pdbx_seq_one_letter_code
_entity_poly.pdbx_strand_id
1 'polypeptide(L)'
;MSCLMTYNKTIGVVALLCVILCIAFFIRIQDISTIPNEQFTSNDAYFYYWQAQLISEQGKLPARDMHRWLPFGRDLTQTLNLYPYTLAYTHKAVAKVFPNVTLYQVSIYAPVVCFCLGLAALGIFLYRTFGQLISGTTTLLLATLPGAINRSVAGFADRDAWCL
;
A
#
# COMPACT_ATOMS: atom_id res chain seq x y z
N MET A 1 34.59 5.23 23.37
CA MET A 1 34.52 5.80 22.00
C MET A 1 33.69 4.96 21.02
N SER A 2 33.66 3.63 21.14
CA SER A 2 32.93 2.74 20.22
C SER A 2 31.39 2.87 20.25
N CYS A 3 30.80 3.13 21.42
CA CYS A 3 29.34 3.27 21.58
C CYS A 3 28.78 4.51 20.85
N LEU A 4 29.48 5.65 20.94
CA LEU A 4 29.09 6.91 20.29
C LEU A 4 29.19 6.83 18.75
N MET A 5 30.17 6.07 18.24
CA MET A 5 30.32 5.81 16.81
C MET A 5 29.20 4.93 16.24
N THR A 6 28.74 3.92 16.98
CA THR A 6 27.62 3.07 16.55
C THR A 6 26.29 3.82 16.55
N TYR A 7 26.06 4.66 17.57
CA TYR A 7 24.86 5.50 17.69
C TYR A 7 24.71 6.48 16.51
N ASN A 8 25.77 7.21 16.16
CA ASN A 8 25.75 8.14 15.02
C ASN A 8 25.52 7.41 13.68
N LYS A 9 26.02 6.18 13.52
CA LYS A 9 25.77 5.36 12.33
C LYS A 9 24.30 4.95 12.22
N THR A 10 23.68 4.53 13.32
CA THR A 10 22.26 4.15 13.31
C THR A 10 21.36 5.33 12.98
N ILE A 11 21.64 6.52 13.54
CA ILE A 11 20.89 7.74 13.19
C ILE A 11 21.04 8.06 11.70
N GLY A 12 22.26 7.99 11.16
CA GLY A 12 22.50 8.24 9.73
C GLY A 12 21.72 7.28 8.82
N VAL A 13 21.62 6.00 9.21
CA VAL A 13 20.85 4.99 8.46
C VAL A 13 19.36 5.27 8.52
N VAL A 14 18.83 5.59 9.70
CA VAL A 14 17.40 5.93 9.86
C VAL A 14 17.07 7.18 9.05
N ALA A 15 17.90 8.22 9.13
CA ALA A 15 17.73 9.44 8.35
C ALA A 15 17.74 9.17 6.83
N LEU A 16 18.68 8.36 6.35
CA LEU A 16 18.75 7.95 4.95
C LEU A 16 17.49 7.19 4.52
N LEU A 17 17.02 6.24 5.33
CA LEU A 17 15.80 5.48 5.04
C LEU A 17 14.58 6.40 5.01
N CYS A 18 14.46 7.35 5.95
CA CYS A 18 13.39 8.33 5.95
C CYS A 18 13.40 9.18 4.66
N VAL A 19 14.56 9.64 4.20
CA VAL A 19 14.67 10.39 2.94
C VAL A 19 14.22 9.52 1.75
N ILE A 20 14.65 8.26 1.68
CA ILE A 20 14.25 7.33 0.62
C ILE A 20 12.73 7.09 0.64
N LEU A 21 12.13 6.91 1.82
CA LEU A 21 10.69 6.74 1.98
C LEU A 21 9.92 8.00 1.55
N CYS A 22 10.41 9.20 1.90
CA CYS A 22 9.83 10.45 1.41
C CYS A 22 9.89 10.54 -0.11
N ILE A 23 11.04 10.25 -0.73
CA ILE A 23 11.18 10.23 -2.20
C ILE A 23 10.19 9.22 -2.80
N ALA A 24 10.13 8.00 -2.27
CA ALA A 24 9.23 6.96 -2.75
C ALA A 24 7.76 7.40 -2.68
N PHE A 25 7.36 8.03 -1.57
CA PHE A 25 6.03 8.58 -1.38
C PHE A 25 5.72 9.70 -2.39
N PHE A 26 6.61 10.70 -2.51
CA PHE A 26 6.41 11.83 -3.40
C PHE A 26 6.30 11.43 -4.87
N ILE A 27 7.11 10.46 -5.32
CA ILE A 27 7.03 9.92 -6.69
C ILE A 27 5.65 9.29 -6.95
N ARG A 28 5.10 8.58 -5.97
CA ARG A 28 3.86 7.78 -6.12
C ARG A 28 2.56 8.57 -5.98
N ILE A 29 2.63 9.82 -5.52
CA ILE A 29 1.43 10.67 -5.39
C ILE A 29 1.31 11.72 -6.50
N GLN A 30 2.27 11.83 -7.41
CA GLN A 30 2.30 12.93 -8.39
C GLN A 30 1.04 12.96 -9.28
N ASP A 31 0.50 11.80 -9.61
CA ASP A 31 -0.64 11.70 -10.54
C ASP A 31 -2.01 11.86 -9.87
N ILE A 32 -2.06 12.00 -8.53
CA ILE A 32 -3.33 12.02 -7.78
C ILE A 32 -4.26 13.16 -8.23
N SER A 33 -3.72 14.32 -8.56
CA SER A 33 -4.51 15.49 -8.98
C SER A 33 -5.12 15.33 -10.38
N THR A 34 -4.61 14.40 -11.17
CA THR A 34 -5.08 14.11 -12.53
C THR A 34 -6.22 13.08 -12.52
N ILE A 35 -6.30 12.26 -11.47
CA ILE A 35 -7.34 11.24 -11.32
C ILE A 35 -8.65 11.94 -10.93
N PRO A 36 -9.73 11.78 -11.72
CA PRO A 36 -11.03 12.33 -11.35
C PRO A 36 -11.52 11.75 -10.02
N ASN A 37 -12.37 12.51 -9.32
CA ASN A 37 -12.93 12.04 -8.06
C ASN A 37 -13.69 10.72 -8.26
N GLU A 38 -13.51 9.80 -7.30
CA GLU A 38 -14.12 8.47 -7.26
C GLU A 38 -13.68 7.53 -8.41
N GLN A 39 -12.54 7.81 -9.03
CA GLN A 39 -11.96 6.95 -10.07
C GLN A 39 -10.65 6.31 -9.63
N PHE A 40 -10.38 5.14 -10.22
CA PHE A 40 -9.12 4.43 -10.08
C PHE A 40 -8.44 4.26 -11.43
N THR A 41 -7.12 4.10 -11.42
CA THR A 41 -6.32 3.86 -12.62
C THR A 41 -6.29 2.39 -13.03
N SER A 42 -6.64 1.48 -12.12
CA SER A 42 -6.74 0.04 -12.36
C SER A 42 -8.19 -0.45 -12.31
N ASN A 43 -8.53 -1.42 -13.17
CA ASN A 43 -9.84 -2.07 -13.16
C ASN A 43 -10.07 -2.90 -11.89
N ASP A 44 -9.02 -3.54 -11.36
CA ASP A 44 -9.12 -4.38 -10.17
C ASP A 44 -9.40 -3.55 -8.91
N ALA A 45 -8.95 -2.28 -8.90
CA ALA A 45 -9.22 -1.36 -7.81
C ALA A 45 -10.72 -1.11 -7.59
N TYR A 46 -11.51 -0.97 -8.66
CA TYR A 46 -12.97 -0.83 -8.55
C TYR A 46 -13.60 -2.07 -7.90
N PHE A 47 -13.11 -3.26 -8.22
CA PHE A 47 -13.62 -4.50 -7.64
C PHE A 47 -13.31 -4.60 -6.14
N TYR A 48 -12.07 -4.31 -5.73
CA TYR A 48 -11.71 -4.32 -4.31
C TYR A 48 -12.38 -3.21 -3.52
N TYR A 49 -12.55 -2.03 -4.13
CA TYR A 49 -13.29 -0.93 -3.52
C TYR A 49 -14.75 -1.32 -3.27
N TRP A 50 -15.42 -1.90 -4.27
CA TRP A 50 -16.79 -2.39 -4.13
C TRP A 50 -16.92 -3.48 -3.05
N GLN A 51 -16.00 -4.45 -3.01
CA GLN A 51 -15.98 -5.46 -1.96
C GLN A 51 -15.74 -4.84 -0.57
N ALA A 52 -14.82 -3.87 -0.47
CA ALA A 52 -14.57 -3.16 0.78
C ALA A 52 -15.80 -2.37 1.25
N GLN A 53 -16.58 -1.80 0.33
CA GLN A 53 -17.83 -1.13 0.64
C GLN A 53 -18.86 -2.12 1.21
N LEU A 54 -19.06 -3.27 0.57
CA LEU A 54 -19.93 -4.34 1.09
C LEU A 54 -19.51 -4.79 2.49
N ILE A 55 -18.21 -4.97 2.74
CA ILE A 55 -17.69 -5.34 4.06
C ILE A 55 -17.91 -4.21 5.07
N SER A 56 -17.80 -2.95 4.65
CA SER A 56 -18.05 -1.81 5.54
C SER A 56 -19.50 -1.81 6.02
N GLU A 57 -20.44 -2.02 5.10
CA GLU A 57 -21.89 -1.99 5.33
C GLU A 57 -22.42 -3.26 6.04
N GLN A 58 -21.99 -4.45 5.59
CA GLN A 58 -22.55 -5.74 6.02
C GLN A 58 -21.64 -6.50 6.99
N GLY A 59 -20.41 -6.04 7.18
CA GLY A 59 -19.39 -6.68 8.03
C GLY A 59 -18.66 -7.86 7.37
N LYS A 60 -19.19 -8.42 6.29
CA LYS A 60 -18.61 -9.55 5.57
C LYS A 60 -19.05 -9.58 4.11
N LEU A 61 -18.29 -10.27 3.27
CA LEU A 61 -18.69 -10.58 1.89
C LEU A 61 -19.75 -11.70 1.84
N PRO A 62 -20.67 -11.67 0.85
CA PRO A 62 -21.52 -12.81 0.58
C PRO A 62 -20.68 -14.01 0.13
N ALA A 63 -21.17 -15.24 0.34
CA ALA A 63 -20.47 -16.43 -0.13
C ALA A 63 -20.33 -16.46 -1.67
N ARG A 64 -21.24 -15.79 -2.38
CA ARG A 64 -21.29 -15.75 -3.83
C ARG A 64 -21.63 -14.35 -4.33
N ASP A 65 -20.84 -13.87 -5.28
CA ASP A 65 -21.03 -12.61 -5.98
C ASP A 65 -21.88 -12.85 -7.24
N MET A 66 -23.12 -12.35 -7.24
CA MET A 66 -24.04 -12.49 -8.37
C MET A 66 -23.89 -11.35 -9.41
N HIS A 67 -23.04 -10.34 -9.17
CA HIS A 67 -22.79 -9.26 -10.12
C HIS A 67 -21.78 -9.65 -11.21
N ARG A 68 -21.16 -10.83 -11.07
CA ARG A 68 -20.19 -11.38 -12.01
C ARG A 68 -20.62 -12.78 -12.41
N TRP A 69 -20.39 -13.15 -13.67
CA TRP A 69 -20.53 -14.53 -14.17
C TRP A 69 -21.98 -15.03 -14.10
N LEU A 70 -22.90 -14.22 -14.61
CA LEU A 70 -24.30 -14.58 -14.71
C LEU A 70 -24.52 -15.82 -15.61
N PRO A 71 -25.49 -16.68 -15.28
CA PRO A 71 -26.45 -16.57 -14.17
C PRO A 71 -25.95 -17.17 -12.84
N PHE A 72 -24.78 -17.79 -12.81
CA PHE A 72 -24.35 -18.63 -11.68
C PHE A 72 -23.62 -17.88 -10.56
N GLY A 73 -23.07 -16.70 -10.84
CA GLY A 73 -22.27 -15.95 -9.87
C GLY A 73 -20.83 -16.47 -9.75
N ARG A 74 -19.98 -15.70 -9.06
CA ARG A 74 -18.65 -16.10 -8.64
C ARG A 74 -18.64 -16.52 -7.18
N ASP A 75 -18.18 -17.73 -6.90
CA ASP A 75 -17.95 -18.18 -5.52
C ASP A 75 -16.77 -17.40 -4.91
N LEU A 76 -17.03 -16.64 -3.84
CA LEU A 76 -16.01 -15.84 -3.14
C LEU A 76 -15.31 -16.63 -2.04
N THR A 77 -15.78 -17.82 -1.66
CA THR A 77 -15.07 -18.67 -0.68
C THR A 77 -13.77 -19.24 -1.25
N GLN A 78 -13.66 -19.25 -2.57
CA GLN A 78 -12.49 -19.73 -3.32
C GLN A 78 -11.51 -18.61 -3.69
N THR A 79 -11.72 -17.37 -3.21
CA THR A 79 -10.88 -16.22 -3.54
C THR A 79 -10.15 -15.68 -2.31
N LEU A 80 -8.96 -15.12 -2.53
CA LEU A 80 -8.17 -14.44 -1.51
C LEU A 80 -8.75 -13.04 -1.23
N ASN A 81 -9.71 -12.96 -0.31
CA ASN A 81 -10.46 -11.73 -0.02
C ASN A 81 -9.85 -10.87 1.08
N LEU A 82 -8.64 -11.17 1.55
CA LEU A 82 -8.05 -10.43 2.68
C LEU A 82 -7.88 -8.93 2.37
N TYR A 83 -7.51 -8.59 1.13
CA TYR A 83 -7.30 -7.20 0.68
C TYR A 83 -8.48 -6.27 0.94
N PRO A 84 -9.71 -6.55 0.45
CA PRO A 84 -10.87 -5.69 0.71
C PRO A 84 -11.27 -5.64 2.18
N TYR A 85 -11.05 -6.70 2.97
CA TYR A 85 -11.23 -6.64 4.42
C TYR A 85 -10.26 -5.64 5.06
N THR A 86 -8.99 -5.68 4.68
CA THR A 86 -7.98 -4.74 5.18
C THR A 86 -8.36 -3.31 4.82
N LEU A 87 -8.82 -3.03 3.60
CA LEU A 87 -9.29 -1.69 3.20
C LEU A 87 -10.45 -1.21 4.08
N ALA A 88 -11.48 -2.04 4.25
CA ALA A 88 -12.67 -1.68 5.03
C ALA A 88 -12.33 -1.43 6.52
N TYR A 89 -11.54 -2.29 7.13
CA TYR A 89 -11.15 -2.13 8.54
C TYR A 89 -10.13 -1.01 8.75
N THR A 90 -9.25 -0.77 7.78
CA THR A 90 -8.34 0.39 7.81
C THR A 90 -9.15 1.68 7.78
N HIS A 91 -10.16 1.78 6.91
CA HIS A 91 -11.07 2.92 6.89
C HIS A 91 -11.81 3.09 8.22
N LYS A 92 -12.37 2.02 8.79
CA LYS A 92 -13.02 2.07 10.11
C LYS A 92 -12.07 2.52 11.23
N ALA A 93 -10.78 2.15 11.17
CA ALA A 93 -9.79 2.57 12.15
C ALA A 93 -9.40 4.05 11.96
N VAL A 94 -9.11 4.46 10.73
CA VAL A 94 -8.71 5.84 10.39
C VAL A 94 -9.86 6.82 10.63
N ALA A 95 -11.09 6.46 10.26
CA ALA A 95 -12.27 7.31 10.44
C ALA A 95 -12.61 7.61 11.91
N LYS A 96 -12.15 6.78 12.87
CA LYS A 96 -12.28 7.08 14.31
C LYS A 96 -11.47 8.29 14.74
N VAL A 97 -10.34 8.55 14.07
CA VAL A 97 -9.45 9.68 14.38
C VAL A 97 -9.69 10.83 13.40
N PHE A 98 -9.99 10.50 12.14
CA PHE A 98 -10.18 11.44 11.05
C PHE A 98 -11.53 11.17 10.35
N PRO A 99 -12.66 11.68 10.88
CA PRO A 99 -13.99 11.32 10.39
C PRO A 99 -14.28 11.77 8.95
N ASN A 100 -13.51 12.74 8.43
CA ASN A 100 -13.64 13.22 7.06
C ASN A 100 -12.97 12.29 6.04
N VAL A 101 -12.24 11.26 6.49
CA VAL A 101 -11.57 10.33 5.57
C VAL A 101 -12.57 9.33 5.02
N THR A 102 -12.69 9.27 3.69
CA THR A 102 -13.59 8.33 3.00
C THR A 102 -12.90 6.99 2.72
N LEU A 103 -13.70 5.94 2.49
CA LEU A 103 -13.16 4.64 2.08
C LEU A 103 -12.37 4.76 0.77
N TYR A 104 -12.84 5.60 -0.15
CA TYR A 104 -12.15 5.88 -1.41
C TYR A 104 -10.75 6.45 -1.18
N GLN A 105 -10.61 7.40 -0.25
CA GLN A 105 -9.30 7.95 0.11
C GLN A 105 -8.37 6.90 0.73
N VAL A 106 -8.90 5.96 1.51
CA VAL A 106 -8.08 4.85 2.02
C VAL A 106 -7.64 3.94 0.88
N SER A 107 -8.55 3.59 -0.03
CA SER A 107 -8.26 2.73 -1.18
C SER A 107 -7.23 3.37 -2.13
N ILE A 108 -7.39 4.64 -2.49
CA ILE A 108 -6.52 5.30 -3.46
C ILE A 108 -5.07 5.42 -2.98
N TYR A 109 -4.85 5.62 -1.67
CA TYR A 109 -3.52 5.75 -1.06
C TYR A 109 -2.95 4.43 -0.52
N ALA A 110 -3.76 3.36 -0.41
CA ALA A 110 -3.32 2.05 0.02
C ALA A 110 -2.04 1.55 -0.68
N PRO A 111 -1.89 1.61 -2.02
CA PRO A 111 -0.67 1.14 -2.69
C PRO A 111 0.59 1.88 -2.24
N VAL A 112 0.50 3.19 -2.06
CA VAL A 112 1.63 4.04 -1.65
C VAL A 112 2.07 3.70 -0.22
N VAL A 113 1.09 3.56 0.69
CA VAL A 113 1.35 3.23 2.10
C VAL A 113 1.95 1.84 2.22
N CYS A 114 1.38 0.84 1.54
CA CYS A 114 1.87 -0.54 1.60
C CYS A 114 3.30 -0.63 1.06
N PHE A 115 3.60 0.02 -0.07
CA PHE A 115 4.95 0.06 -0.62
C PHE A 115 5.94 0.72 0.33
N CYS A 116 5.59 1.87 0.95
CA CYS A 116 6.49 2.52 1.91
C CYS A 116 6.76 1.65 3.13
N LEU A 117 5.74 0.93 3.65
CA LEU A 117 5.92 -0.01 4.77
C LEU A 117 6.79 -1.21 4.37
N GLY A 118 6.55 -1.79 3.19
CA GLY A 118 7.35 -2.88 2.64
C GLY A 118 8.80 -2.47 2.41
N LEU A 119 9.03 -1.30 1.81
CA LEU A 119 10.37 -0.76 1.57
C LEU A 119 11.11 -0.46 2.89
N ALA A 120 10.41 0.04 3.91
CA ALA A 120 10.98 0.25 5.23
C ALA A 120 11.40 -1.07 5.88
N ALA A 121 10.52 -2.08 5.86
CA ALA A 121 10.82 -3.41 6.39
C ALA A 121 12.01 -4.05 5.68
N LEU A 122 12.04 -4.00 4.35
CA LEU A 122 13.15 -4.47 3.52
C LEU A 122 14.45 -3.72 3.83
N GLY A 123 14.40 -2.39 3.94
CA GLY A 123 15.55 -1.56 4.26
C GLY A 123 16.18 -1.93 5.60
N ILE A 124 15.35 -2.10 6.63
CA ILE A 124 15.78 -2.53 7.96
C ILE A 124 16.39 -3.93 7.91
N PHE A 125 15.77 -4.86 7.19
CA PHE A 125 16.27 -6.22 7.01
C PHE A 125 17.65 -6.23 6.34
N LEU A 126 17.79 -5.55 5.19
CA LEU A 126 19.05 -5.48 4.45
C LEU A 126 20.14 -4.79 5.25
N TYR A 127 19.78 -3.78 6.05
CA TYR A 127 20.75 -3.10 6.91
C TYR A 127 21.32 -4.06 7.96
N ARG A 128 20.47 -4.87 8.60
CA ARG A 128 20.88 -5.85 9.61
C ARG A 128 21.72 -6.98 9.03
N THR A 129 21.44 -7.39 7.80
CA THR A 129 22.10 -8.56 7.17
C THR A 129 23.36 -8.20 6.39
N PHE A 130 23.33 -7.09 5.66
CA PHE A 130 24.36 -6.73 4.67
C PHE A 130 24.98 -5.34 4.90
N GLY A 131 24.48 -4.59 5.87
CA GLY A 131 24.98 -3.26 6.20
C GLY A 131 24.37 -2.13 5.36
N GLN A 132 24.84 -0.92 5.64
CA GLN A 132 24.25 0.33 5.13
C GLN A 132 24.34 0.47 3.61
N LEU A 133 25.45 0.04 3.00
CA LEU A 133 25.66 0.23 1.56
C LEU A 133 24.62 -0.55 0.75
N ILE A 134 24.48 -1.86 1.01
CA ILE A 134 23.51 -2.71 0.29
C ILE A 134 22.07 -2.27 0.60
N SER A 135 21.76 -1.99 1.86
CA SER A 135 20.44 -1.49 2.25
C SER A 135 20.06 -0.20 1.51
N GLY A 136 20.94 0.81 1.53
CA GLY A 136 20.70 2.10 0.91
C GLY A 136 20.60 2.03 -0.61
N THR A 137 21.50 1.32 -1.28
CA THR A 137 21.47 1.20 -2.74
C THR A 137 20.25 0.41 -3.21
N THR A 138 19.94 -0.73 -2.59
CA THR A 138 18.78 -1.55 -2.99
C THR A 138 17.46 -0.83 -2.73
N THR A 139 17.29 -0.18 -1.58
CA THR A 139 16.05 0.55 -1.28
C THR A 139 15.89 1.79 -2.18
N LEU A 140 16.96 2.51 -2.48
CA LEU A 140 16.92 3.63 -3.42
C LEU A 140 16.56 3.16 -4.84
N LEU A 141 17.18 2.08 -5.31
CA LEU A 141 16.87 1.51 -6.63
C LEU A 141 15.40 1.06 -6.70
N LEU A 142 14.90 0.36 -5.67
CA LEU A 142 13.51 -0.10 -5.65
C LEU A 142 12.51 1.07 -5.54
N ALA A 143 12.85 2.12 -4.80
CA ALA A 143 12.04 3.32 -4.68
C ALA A 143 11.80 4.02 -6.03
N THR A 144 12.80 4.02 -6.92
CA THR A 144 12.79 4.72 -8.21
C THR A 144 12.57 3.80 -9.42
N LEU A 145 12.50 2.48 -9.22
CA LEU A 145 12.31 1.51 -10.31
C LEU A 145 10.94 1.67 -10.97
N PRO A 146 10.84 1.95 -12.29
CA PRO A 146 9.56 2.15 -12.96
C PRO A 146 8.59 0.96 -12.82
N GLY A 147 9.12 -0.26 -12.83
CA GLY A 147 8.32 -1.47 -12.64
C GLY A 147 7.63 -1.52 -11.27
N ALA A 148 8.32 -1.08 -10.22
CA ALA A 148 7.73 -0.99 -8.88
C ALA A 148 6.72 0.18 -8.80
N ILE A 149 7.05 1.33 -9.40
CA ILE A 149 6.19 2.52 -9.40
C ILE A 149 4.83 2.24 -10.04
N ASN A 150 4.80 1.63 -11.23
CA ASN A 150 3.57 1.41 -12.00
C ASN A 150 2.47 0.65 -11.24
N ARG A 151 2.84 -0.19 -10.27
CA ARG A 151 1.92 -1.00 -9.47
C ARG A 151 1.76 -0.52 -8.02
N SER A 152 2.44 0.57 -7.64
CA SER A 152 2.39 1.13 -6.28
C SER A 152 2.09 2.63 -6.24
N VAL A 153 1.76 3.23 -7.39
CA VAL A 153 1.25 4.61 -7.50
C VAL A 153 -0.15 4.74 -6.91
N ALA A 154 -0.47 5.92 -6.38
CA ALA A 154 -1.82 6.22 -5.94
C ALA A 154 -2.84 6.02 -7.09
N GLY A 155 -4.00 5.45 -6.80
CA GLY A 155 -4.98 5.07 -7.83
C GLY A 155 -4.86 3.64 -8.32
N PHE A 156 -3.68 3.00 -8.19
CA PHE A 156 -3.47 1.59 -8.54
C PHE A 156 -3.78 0.69 -7.33
N ALA A 157 -5.00 0.78 -6.79
CA ALA A 157 -5.41 0.09 -5.56
C ALA A 157 -5.68 -1.41 -5.76
N ASP A 158 -4.63 -2.16 -6.04
CA ASP A 158 -4.64 -3.60 -6.23
C ASP A 158 -3.94 -4.32 -5.06
N ARG A 159 -4.18 -5.63 -4.91
CA ARG A 159 -3.49 -6.49 -3.95
C ARG A 159 -1.98 -6.59 -4.21
N ASP A 160 -1.54 -6.29 -5.44
CA ASP A 160 -0.12 -6.25 -5.81
C ASP A 160 0.66 -5.27 -4.90
N ALA A 161 -0.01 -4.25 -4.36
CA ALA A 161 0.53 -3.33 -3.36
C ALA A 161 1.18 -4.00 -2.14
N TRP A 162 0.79 -5.23 -1.81
CA TRP A 162 1.34 -5.99 -0.68
C TRP A 162 2.56 -6.82 -1.02
N CYS A 163 2.82 -7.04 -2.32
CA CYS A 163 3.81 -7.99 -2.80
C CYS A 163 4.98 -7.31 -3.54
N LEU A 164 4.97 -5.97 -3.62
CA LEU A 164 5.95 -5.15 -4.34
C LEU A 164 7.05 -4.59 -3.45
#